data_AF-A0A075QVS0-F1
#
_entry.id   AF-A0A075QVS0-F1
#
_cell.length_a   1.000
_cell.length_b   1.000
_cell.length_c   1.000
_cell.angle_alpha   90.00
_cell.angle_beta   90.00
_cell.angle_gamma   90.00
#
_symmetry.space_group_name_H-M   'P 1'
#
loop_
_entity.id
_entity.type
_entity.pdbx_description
1 polymer ?
#
loop_
_entity_poly.entity_id
_entity_poly.type
_entity_poly.pdbx_seq_one_letter_code
_entity_poly.pdbx_strand_id
1 'polypeptide(L)'
;MKMMVVFLFSILLVFGFVAFASKPSPVYGGLSLVVSGGLGCAIVVSLEDVFLGLIVFLVYLGGMLVVFGYTAAMATEEYPESWVGNTVALSMLLFAVIVESAWYLMSGEVKVFMDIELFDTIGGYCVGQDCSGVSLLYGCGGWALVLLGWILFITIYIVLEVVRGRN
;
A
#
# COMPACT_ATOMS: atom_id res chain seq x y z
N MET A 1 -5.53 16.00 16.82
CA MET A 1 -4.30 16.02 16.00
C MET A 1 -4.09 14.72 15.22
N LYS A 2 -4.09 13.53 15.84
CA LYS A 2 -3.95 12.23 15.13
C LYS A 2 -4.88 12.09 13.91
N MET A 3 -6.19 12.34 14.05
CA MET A 3 -7.13 12.27 12.92
C MET A 3 -6.82 13.21 11.75
N MET A 4 -6.33 14.43 12.03
CA MET A 4 -5.98 15.40 10.99
C MET A 4 -4.73 14.97 10.22
N VAL A 5 -3.78 14.33 10.91
CA VAL A 5 -2.56 13.77 10.30
C VAL A 5 -2.91 12.58 9.40
N VAL A 6 -3.77 11.67 9.87
CA VAL A 6 -4.25 10.52 9.07
C VAL A 6 -4.99 11.00 7.82
N PHE A 7 -5.85 12.00 7.96
CA PHE A 7 -6.56 12.61 6.82
C PHE A 7 -5.61 13.27 5.81
N LEU A 8 -4.56 13.94 6.29
CA LEU A 8 -3.54 14.52 5.40
C LEU A 8 -2.79 13.41 4.65
N PHE A 9 -2.39 12.34 5.36
CA PHE A 9 -1.74 11.20 4.72
C PHE A 9 -2.65 10.47 3.73
N SER A 10 -3.96 10.36 3.98
CA SER A 10 -4.89 9.76 3.02
C SER A 10 -4.98 10.58 1.74
N ILE A 11 -5.03 11.92 1.84
CA ILE A 11 -5.00 12.79 0.66
C ILE A 11 -3.71 12.59 -0.14
N LEU A 12 -2.55 12.57 0.53
CA LEU A 12 -1.26 12.37 -0.13
C LEU A 12 -1.16 10.97 -0.77
N LEU A 13 -1.76 9.95 -0.14
CA LEU A 13 -1.83 8.59 -0.66
C LEU A 13 -2.69 8.54 -1.92
N VAL A 14 -3.87 9.19 -1.95
CA VAL A 14 -4.72 9.27 -3.14
C VAL A 14 -3.98 9.98 -4.26
N PHE A 15 -3.31 11.09 -3.95
CA PHE A 15 -2.46 11.77 -4.91
C PHE A 15 -1.42 10.82 -5.49
N GLY A 16 -0.70 10.05 -4.66
CA GLY A 16 0.28 9.05 -5.08
C GLY A 16 -0.27 7.89 -5.93
N PHE A 17 -1.53 7.49 -5.73
CA PHE A 17 -2.18 6.48 -6.57
C PHE A 17 -2.67 7.03 -7.90
N VAL A 18 -3.26 8.22 -7.94
CA VAL A 18 -3.65 8.90 -9.18
C VAL A 18 -2.43 9.11 -10.07
N ALA A 19 -1.36 9.50 -9.41
CA ALA A 19 -0.04 9.65 -9.93
C ALA A 19 0.43 8.37 -10.66
N PHE A 20 0.40 7.21 -10.01
CA PHE A 20 0.67 5.91 -10.66
C PHE A 20 -0.35 5.54 -11.75
N ALA A 21 -1.65 5.73 -11.50
CA ALA A 21 -2.75 5.32 -12.38
C ALA A 21 -2.80 6.10 -13.70
N SER A 22 -2.19 7.29 -13.75
CA SER A 22 -2.03 8.10 -14.96
C SER A 22 -1.14 7.45 -16.03
N LYS A 23 -0.60 6.26 -15.74
CA LYS A 23 0.30 5.47 -16.60
C LYS A 23 1.49 6.28 -17.13
N PRO A 24 2.27 6.93 -16.25
CA PRO A 24 3.56 7.43 -16.65
C PRO A 24 4.50 6.24 -16.95
N SER A 25 5.67 6.52 -17.54
CA SER A 25 6.68 5.49 -17.73
C SER A 25 7.00 4.73 -16.41
N PRO A 26 7.37 3.43 -16.48
CA PRO A 26 7.50 2.56 -15.31
C PRO A 26 8.41 3.11 -14.20
N VAL A 27 9.44 3.89 -14.56
CA VAL A 27 10.38 4.50 -13.60
C VAL A 27 9.66 5.50 -12.70
N TYR A 28 8.87 6.42 -13.27
CA TYR A 28 8.15 7.39 -12.47
C TYR A 28 6.96 6.77 -11.75
N GLY A 29 6.31 5.77 -12.34
CA GLY A 29 5.28 4.98 -11.66
C GLY A 29 5.84 4.26 -10.42
N GLY A 30 7.06 3.73 -10.52
CA GLY A 30 7.76 3.15 -9.37
C GLY A 30 8.01 4.17 -8.27
N LEU A 31 8.49 5.37 -8.62
CA LEU A 31 8.70 6.45 -7.65
C LEU A 31 7.42 6.87 -6.92
N SER A 32 6.30 7.00 -7.64
CA SER A 32 5.02 7.35 -7.01
C SER A 32 4.50 6.23 -6.10
N LEU A 33 4.70 4.96 -6.47
CA LEU A 33 4.36 3.81 -5.62
C LEU A 33 5.23 3.72 -4.35
N VAL A 34 6.50 4.12 -4.41
CA VAL A 34 7.36 4.17 -3.21
C VAL A 34 6.83 5.22 -2.24
N VAL A 35 6.49 6.41 -2.73
CA VAL A 35 5.94 7.50 -1.91
C VAL A 35 4.57 7.11 -1.34
N SER A 36 3.67 6.58 -2.16
CA SER A 36 2.33 6.18 -1.69
C SER A 36 2.38 5.00 -0.72
N GLY A 37 3.27 4.02 -0.95
CA GLY A 37 3.49 2.91 -0.02
C GLY A 37 4.04 3.37 1.32
N GLY A 38 4.98 4.32 1.33
CA GLY A 38 5.50 4.93 2.56
C GLY A 38 4.43 5.69 3.35
N LEU A 39 3.59 6.46 2.65
CA LEU A 39 2.45 7.16 3.26
C LEU A 39 1.40 6.18 3.80
N GLY A 40 1.12 5.09 3.08
CA GLY A 40 0.25 4.01 3.55
C GLY A 40 0.76 3.37 4.83
N CYS A 41 2.07 3.09 4.92
CA CYS A 41 2.69 2.59 6.15
C CYS A 41 2.55 3.60 7.30
N ALA A 42 2.72 4.90 7.03
CA ALA A 42 2.57 5.95 8.04
C ALA A 42 1.12 6.04 8.57
N ILE A 43 0.11 5.80 7.73
CA ILE A 43 -1.31 5.72 8.16
C ILE A 43 -1.51 4.56 9.12
N VAL A 44 -1.04 3.36 8.75
CA VAL A 44 -1.21 2.14 9.57
C VAL A 44 -0.52 2.31 10.93
N VAL A 45 0.71 2.84 10.96
CA VAL A 45 1.42 3.14 12.21
C VAL A 45 0.71 4.20 13.05
N SER A 46 0.02 5.16 12.41
CA SER A 46 -0.77 6.17 13.11
C SER A 46 -2.04 5.61 13.77
N LEU A 47 -2.52 4.46 13.30
CA LEU A 47 -3.63 3.69 13.89
C LEU A 47 -3.17 2.72 15.00
N GLU A 48 -1.91 2.84 15.43
CA GLU A 48 -1.30 2.03 16.50
C GLU A 48 -0.92 0.59 16.09
N ASP A 49 -1.10 0.25 14.81
CA ASP A 49 -0.77 -1.06 14.23
C ASP A 49 0.69 -1.11 13.70
N VAL A 50 1.67 -0.98 14.60
CA VAL A 50 3.09 -0.83 14.21
C VAL A 50 3.64 -2.04 13.46
N PHE A 51 3.27 -3.26 13.87
CA PHE A 51 3.82 -4.48 13.28
C PHE A 51 3.34 -4.65 11.84
N LEU A 52 2.04 -4.43 11.60
CA LEU A 52 1.45 -4.52 10.26
C LEU A 52 2.08 -3.48 9.32
N GLY A 53 2.25 -2.25 9.80
CA GLY A 53 2.89 -1.17 9.04
C GLY A 53 4.33 -1.52 8.63
N LEU A 54 5.11 -2.13 9.53
CA LEU A 54 6.48 -2.56 9.24
C LEU A 54 6.54 -3.73 8.23
N ILE A 55 5.62 -4.69 8.31
CA ILE A 55 5.56 -5.77 7.30
C ILE A 55 5.27 -5.21 5.92
N VAL A 56 4.30 -4.29 5.79
CA VAL A 56 4.00 -3.65 4.51
C VAL A 56 5.22 -2.88 4.02
N PHE A 57 5.88 -2.11 4.89
CA PHE A 57 7.11 -1.40 4.53
C PHE A 57 8.19 -2.35 3.98
N LEU A 58 8.46 -3.47 4.67
CA LEU A 58 9.50 -4.41 4.27
C LEU A 58 9.14 -5.21 3.01
N VAL A 59 7.95 -5.81 2.96
CA VAL A 59 7.58 -6.72 1.87
C VAL A 59 7.19 -5.94 0.61
N TYR A 60 6.46 -4.84 0.74
CA TYR A 60 6.02 -4.04 -0.40
C TYR A 60 7.14 -3.14 -0.92
N LEU A 61 7.65 -2.21 -0.09
CA LEU A 61 8.69 -1.28 -0.53
C LEU A 61 10.05 -1.97 -0.70
N GLY A 62 10.44 -2.81 0.26
CA GLY A 62 11.73 -3.50 0.22
C GLY A 62 11.79 -4.71 -0.71
N GLY A 63 10.66 -5.41 -0.89
CA GLY A 63 10.58 -6.61 -1.73
C GLY A 63 10.06 -6.31 -3.13
N MET A 64 8.75 -6.12 -3.24
CA MET A 64 8.05 -6.05 -4.53
C MET A 64 8.47 -4.85 -5.38
N LEU A 65 8.59 -3.65 -4.78
CA LEU A 65 8.98 -2.46 -5.54
C LEU A 65 10.44 -2.48 -6.02
N VAL A 66 11.33 -3.15 -5.28
CA VAL A 66 12.72 -3.33 -5.72
C VAL A 66 12.76 -4.20 -6.97
N VAL A 67 12.05 -5.34 -6.97
CA VAL A 67 11.95 -6.21 -8.16
C VAL A 67 11.28 -5.47 -9.32
N PHE A 68 10.23 -4.69 -9.05
CA PHE A 68 9.61 -3.83 -10.05
C PHE A 68 10.62 -2.85 -10.66
N GLY A 69 11.42 -2.17 -9.84
CA GLY A 69 12.49 -1.27 -10.30
C GLY A 69 13.52 -1.98 -11.18
N TYR A 70 13.95 -3.19 -10.82
CA TYR A 70 14.85 -4.00 -11.65
C TYR A 70 14.23 -4.35 -13.01
N THR A 71 12.95 -4.73 -13.06
CA THR A 71 12.28 -5.03 -14.33
C THR A 71 12.00 -3.78 -15.15
N ALA A 72 11.68 -2.66 -14.50
CA ALA A 72 11.51 -1.36 -15.16
C ALA A 72 12.82 -0.90 -15.80
N ALA A 73 13.96 -1.14 -15.16
CA ALA A 73 15.29 -0.86 -15.71
C ALA A 73 15.59 -1.67 -16.98
N MET A 74 15.05 -2.89 -17.11
CA MET A 74 15.18 -3.70 -18.34
C MET A 74 14.24 -3.26 -19.47
N ALA A 75 13.21 -2.48 -19.15
CA ALA A 75 12.21 -1.98 -20.10
C ALA A 75 12.30 -0.46 -20.31
N THR A 76 13.45 0.16 -20.01
CA THR A 76 13.62 1.60 -20.18
C THR A 76 13.70 1.98 -21.65
N GLU A 77 12.79 2.85 -22.07
CA GLU A 77 12.82 3.52 -23.37
C GLU A 77 13.73 4.76 -23.31
N GLU A 78 14.32 5.17 -24.45
CA GLU A 78 15.27 6.29 -24.53
C GLU A 78 14.67 7.64 -24.10
N TYR A 79 13.35 7.81 -24.27
CA TYR A 79 12.61 9.02 -23.88
C TYR A 79 11.43 8.66 -22.98
N PRO A 80 11.60 8.63 -21.65
CA PRO A 80 10.50 8.30 -20.75
C PRO A 80 9.42 9.38 -20.80
N GLU A 81 8.16 8.96 -20.95
CA GLU A 81 7.03 9.89 -20.87
C GLU A 81 6.99 10.58 -19.50
N SER A 82 6.87 11.90 -19.55
CA SER A 82 6.77 12.75 -18.37
C SER A 82 5.31 13.04 -17.99
N TRP A 83 5.10 13.35 -16.73
CA TRP A 83 3.79 13.59 -16.13
C TRP A 83 3.13 14.87 -16.62
N VAL A 84 3.97 15.87 -16.89
CA VAL A 84 3.54 17.22 -17.28
C VAL A 84 3.04 17.23 -18.72
N GLY A 85 3.50 16.30 -19.57
CA GLY A 85 3.06 16.20 -20.96
C GLY A 85 1.71 15.50 -21.13
N ASN A 86 1.26 14.72 -20.14
CA ASN A 86 0.06 13.91 -20.26
C ASN A 86 -1.18 14.67 -19.78
N THR A 87 -1.99 15.18 -20.72
CA THR A 87 -3.25 15.87 -20.42
C THR A 87 -4.23 15.00 -19.65
N VAL A 88 -4.17 13.67 -19.83
CA VAL A 88 -4.98 12.70 -19.10
C VAL A 88 -4.57 12.67 -17.62
N ALA A 89 -3.27 12.71 -17.32
CA ALA A 89 -2.77 12.74 -15.95
C ALA A 89 -3.27 13.98 -15.20
N LEU A 90 -3.23 15.15 -15.85
CA LEU A 90 -3.70 16.41 -15.29
C LEU A 90 -5.22 16.36 -15.04
N SER A 91 -5.99 15.79 -15.95
CA SER A 91 -7.45 15.62 -15.79
C SER A 91 -7.82 14.68 -14.61
N MET A 92 -7.09 13.58 -14.45
CA MET A 92 -7.31 12.61 -13.37
C MET A 92 -6.94 13.21 -12.00
N LEU A 93 -5.88 14.00 -11.94
CA LEU A 93 -5.46 14.73 -10.74
C LEU A 93 -6.52 15.74 -10.32
N LEU A 94 -7.02 16.56 -11.26
CA LEU A 94 -8.08 17.53 -10.97
C LEU A 94 -9.35 16.85 -10.46
N PHE A 95 -9.77 15.75 -11.10
CA PHE A 95 -10.93 14.98 -10.65
C PHE A 95 -10.76 14.46 -9.22
N ALA A 96 -9.59 13.87 -8.90
CA ALA A 96 -9.30 13.37 -7.57
C ALA A 96 -9.35 14.47 -6.49
N VAL A 97 -8.78 15.66 -6.77
CA VAL A 97 -8.83 16.79 -5.83
C VAL A 97 -10.26 17.29 -5.62
N ILE A 98 -11.09 17.30 -6.66
CA ILE A 98 -12.51 17.67 -6.53
C ILE A 98 -13.27 16.66 -5.66
N VAL A 99 -13.05 15.36 -5.84
CA VAL A 99 -13.69 14.32 -5.04
C VAL A 99 -13.27 14.39 -3.58
N GLU A 100 -11.98 14.55 -3.30
CA GLU A 100 -11.45 14.67 -1.93
C GLU A 100 -11.93 15.95 -1.23
N SER A 101 -11.98 17.08 -1.93
CA SER A 101 -12.52 18.32 -1.36
C SER A 101 -14.02 18.26 -1.11
N ALA A 102 -14.79 17.61 -1.98
CA ALA A 102 -16.20 17.33 -1.76
C ALA A 102 -16.39 16.41 -0.53
N TRP A 103 -15.57 15.37 -0.38
CA TRP A 103 -15.58 14.50 0.79
C TRP A 103 -15.30 15.28 2.08
N TYR A 104 -14.28 16.14 2.08
CA TYR A 104 -13.95 16.97 3.24
C TYR A 104 -15.11 17.88 3.66
N LEU A 105 -15.76 18.55 2.68
CA LEU A 105 -16.90 19.44 2.93
C LEU A 105 -18.11 18.68 3.47
N MET A 106 -18.41 17.49 2.94
CA MET A 106 -19.51 16.65 3.42
C MET A 106 -19.24 16.08 4.82
N SER A 107 -17.99 15.84 5.20
CA SER A 107 -17.64 15.32 6.53
C SER A 107 -17.97 16.29 7.67
N GLY A 108 -18.18 17.58 7.37
CA GLY A 108 -18.57 18.59 8.36
C GLY A 108 -20.01 18.45 8.89
N GLU A 109 -20.91 17.84 8.12
CA GLU A 109 -22.33 17.69 8.49
C GLU A 109 -22.73 16.24 8.77
N VAL A 110 -21.95 15.28 8.28
CA VAL A 110 -22.19 13.86 8.58
C VAL A 110 -21.58 13.59 9.95
N LYS A 111 -22.43 13.49 10.98
CA LYS A 111 -22.16 12.62 12.13
C LYS A 111 -21.98 11.22 11.56
N VAL A 112 -20.77 10.93 11.08
CA VAL A 112 -20.40 9.56 10.77
C VAL A 112 -20.53 8.88 12.12
N PHE A 113 -21.49 7.97 12.24
CA PHE A 113 -21.49 6.95 13.28
C PHE A 113 -20.23 6.11 13.07
N MET A 114 -19.06 6.70 13.31
CA MET A 114 -17.86 6.00 13.67
C MET A 114 -18.07 5.60 15.12
N ASP A 115 -19.01 4.69 15.31
CA ASP A 115 -19.03 3.79 16.44
C ASP A 115 -17.83 2.85 16.25
N ILE A 116 -16.63 3.45 16.30
CA ILE A 116 -15.38 2.74 16.55
C ILE A 116 -15.34 2.60 18.08
N GLU A 117 -16.34 1.93 18.62
CA GLU A 117 -16.22 1.13 19.85
C GLU A 117 -15.55 -0.22 19.54
N LEU A 118 -14.81 -0.31 18.43
CA LEU A 118 -13.93 -1.43 18.09
C LEU A 118 -12.52 -1.30 18.70
N PHE A 119 -12.23 -0.24 19.46
CA PHE A 119 -11.21 -0.33 20.49
C PHE A 119 -11.85 -0.96 21.70
N ASP A 120 -11.88 -2.28 21.69
CA ASP A 120 -12.17 -3.07 22.85
C ASP A 120 -11.20 -2.63 23.95
N THR A 121 -11.70 -1.80 24.88
CA THR A 121 -11.00 -1.41 26.10
C THR A 121 -10.98 -2.58 27.09
N ILE A 122 -10.92 -3.82 26.58
CA ILE A 122 -10.77 -5.02 27.39
C ILE A 122 -9.29 -5.32 27.54
N GLY A 123 -8.74 -4.68 28.56
CA GLY A 123 -7.62 -5.21 29.30
C GLY A 123 -6.29 -4.57 28.94
N GLY A 124 -5.72 -3.91 29.94
CA GLY A 124 -4.32 -3.50 29.97
C GLY A 124 -3.39 -4.71 29.99
N TYR A 125 -3.32 -5.43 28.87
CA TYR A 125 -2.24 -6.34 28.58
C TYR A 125 -1.18 -5.53 27.83
N CYS A 126 0.04 -5.50 28.35
CA CYS A 126 1.19 -4.76 27.79
C CYS A 126 1.69 -5.30 26.43
N VAL A 127 0.86 -6.07 25.71
CA VAL A 127 1.17 -6.70 24.44
C VAL A 127 0.29 -6.05 23.40
N GLY A 128 0.91 -5.37 22.43
CA GLY A 128 0.18 -4.79 21.29
C GLY A 128 -0.67 -5.86 20.61
N GLN A 129 -1.92 -5.52 20.32
CA GLN A 129 -2.92 -6.41 19.73
C GLN A 129 -2.43 -7.07 18.43
N ASP A 130 -1.58 -6.38 17.67
CA ASP A 130 -0.93 -6.94 16.48
C ASP A 130 -0.03 -8.14 16.76
N CYS A 131 0.80 -8.05 17.81
CA CYS A 131 1.80 -9.07 18.11
C CYS A 131 1.14 -10.36 18.60
N SER A 132 0.04 -10.24 19.35
CA SER A 132 -0.73 -11.40 19.80
C SER A 132 -1.38 -12.12 18.61
N GLY A 133 -1.93 -11.38 17.63
CA GLY A 133 -2.48 -11.94 16.39
C GLY A 133 -1.48 -12.80 15.61
N VAL A 134 -0.24 -12.34 15.48
CA VAL A 134 0.83 -13.07 14.78
C VAL A 134 1.22 -14.35 15.52
N SER A 135 1.30 -14.29 16.86
CA SER A 135 1.58 -15.50 17.65
C SER A 135 0.49 -16.57 17.51
N LEU A 136 -0.77 -16.14 17.37
CA LEU A 136 -1.90 -17.04 17.16
C LEU A 136 -1.88 -17.72 15.79
N LEU A 137 -1.29 -17.11 14.76
CA LEU A 137 -1.07 -17.76 13.46
C LEU A 137 -0.17 -19.00 13.59
N TYR A 138 0.86 -18.96 14.42
CA TYR A 138 1.71 -20.12 14.67
C TYR A 138 1.06 -21.16 15.59
N GLY A 139 0.22 -20.73 16.52
CA GLY A 139 -0.49 -21.63 17.43
C GLY A 139 -1.66 -22.37 16.76
N CYS A 140 -2.63 -21.63 16.25
CA CYS A 140 -3.89 -22.16 15.72
C CYS A 140 -3.92 -22.22 14.18
N GLY A 141 -3.10 -21.40 13.51
CA GLY A 141 -3.08 -21.25 12.05
C GLY A 141 -2.19 -22.26 11.29
N GLY A 142 -1.80 -23.38 11.91
CA GLY A 142 -0.83 -24.32 11.32
C GLY A 142 -1.18 -24.79 9.89
N TRP A 143 -2.44 -25.14 9.64
CA TRP A 143 -2.88 -25.53 8.29
C TRP A 143 -2.79 -24.38 7.28
N ALA A 144 -3.10 -23.16 7.69
CA ALA A 144 -2.98 -21.99 6.83
C ALA A 144 -1.50 -21.72 6.47
N LEU A 145 -0.57 -21.87 7.42
CA LEU A 145 0.86 -21.73 7.17
C LEU A 145 1.40 -22.79 6.21
N VAL A 146 0.95 -24.05 6.34
CA VAL A 146 1.33 -25.12 5.40
C VAL A 146 0.85 -24.81 3.99
N LEU A 147 -0.40 -24.34 3.83
CA LEU A 147 -0.94 -23.97 2.52
C LEU A 147 -0.20 -22.77 1.92
N LEU A 148 0.07 -21.72 2.71
CA LEU A 148 0.84 -20.55 2.25
C LEU A 148 2.26 -20.94 1.81
N GLY A 149 2.94 -21.78 2.59
CA GLY A 149 4.26 -22.31 2.23
C GLY A 149 4.23 -23.14 0.95
N TRP A 150 3.20 -23.97 0.79
CA TRP A 150 3.01 -24.78 -0.42
C TRP A 150 2.76 -23.92 -1.67
N ILE A 151 1.94 -22.87 -1.56
CA ILE A 151 1.70 -21.93 -2.66
C ILE A 151 2.99 -21.22 -3.05
N LEU A 152 3.78 -20.74 -2.08
CA LEU A 152 5.07 -20.10 -2.36
C LEU A 152 6.10 -21.06 -2.99
N PHE A 153 6.07 -22.33 -2.60
CA PHE A 153 6.95 -23.33 -3.22
C PHE A 153 6.57 -23.59 -4.68
N ILE A 154 5.27 -23.75 -4.96
CA ILE A 154 4.77 -23.92 -6.33
C ILE A 154 5.06 -22.68 -7.18
N THR A 155 4.90 -21.46 -6.65
CA THR A 155 5.18 -20.23 -7.42
C THR A 155 6.64 -20.16 -7.87
N ILE A 156 7.60 -20.56 -7.04
CA ILE A 156 9.01 -20.64 -7.44
C ILE A 156 9.20 -21.62 -8.61
N TYR A 157 8.57 -22.80 -8.54
CA TYR A 157 8.65 -23.78 -9.62
C TYR A 157 8.07 -23.24 -10.93
N ILE A 158 6.89 -22.59 -10.86
CA ILE A 158 6.26 -21.95 -12.02
C ILE A 158 7.18 -20.88 -12.62
N VAL A 159 7.74 -19.99 -11.80
CA VAL A 159 8.64 -18.92 -12.27
C VAL A 159 9.88 -19.52 -12.93
N LEU A 160 10.46 -20.60 -12.39
CA LEU A 160 11.61 -21.28 -12.99
C LEU A 160 11.26 -21.90 -14.36
N GLU A 161 10.10 -22.54 -14.51
CA GLU A 161 9.68 -23.08 -15.81
C GLU A 161 9.41 -21.97 -16.84
N VAL A 162 8.75 -20.88 -16.42
CA VAL A 162 8.47 -19.73 -17.30
C VAL A 162 9.76 -19.08 -17.81
N VAL A 163 10.75 -18.88 -16.94
CA VAL A 163 12.03 -18.28 -17.33
C VAL A 163 12.89 -19.24 -18.16
N ARG A 164 12.78 -20.56 -17.95
CA ARG A 164 13.53 -21.58 -18.70
C ARG A 164 13.11 -21.68 -20.17
N GLY A 165 11.87 -21.34 -20.50
CA GLY A 165 11.37 -21.32 -21.87
C GLY A 165 11.91 -20.19 -22.76
N ARG A 166 12.75 -19.30 -22.22
CA ARG A 166 13.34 -18.18 -22.97
C ARG A 166 14.61 -18.61 -23.70
N ASN A 167 14.44 -19.45 -24.72
CA ASN A 167 15.39 -19.66 -25.82
C ASN A 167 14.83 -19.07 -27.10
#